data_AF-A0A7S4C7Z2-F1
#
_entry.id   AF-A0A7S4C7Z2-F1
#
_cell.length_a   1.000
_cell.length_b   1.000
_cell.length_c   1.000
_cell.angle_alpha   90.00
_cell.angle_beta   90.00
_cell.angle_gamma   90.00
#
_symmetry.space_group_name_H-M   'P 1'
#
loop_
_entity.id
_entity.type
_entity.pdbx_description
1 polymer ?
#
loop_
_entity_poly.entity_id
_entity_poly.type
_entity_poly.pdbx_seq_one_letter_code
_entity_poly.pdbx_strand_id
1 'polypeptide(L)'
;MARAKSNPQRSANKATKKSRSNAKPVIQRTRKTQPDCKGKMISNKGRCVILLAHSAGTHKNHPNMLRWKTLCSKLGEVHVFNYKRPFTCMDRLVDQHLDAVKRLGLQPHDALFFIGCSMGSRVAVHLCAEQPEAVPCALRGMVALGYPLLQVGTKK
;
A
#
# COMPACT_ATOMS: atom_id res chain seq x y z
N MET A 1 49.71 28.02 16.81
CA MET A 1 49.87 26.55 16.73
C MET A 1 49.41 25.94 18.05
N ALA A 2 48.55 24.91 17.96
CA ALA A 2 48.25 23.79 18.86
C ALA A 2 48.41 23.86 20.41
N ARG A 3 47.38 23.26 21.06
CA ARG A 3 47.34 22.48 22.33
C ARG A 3 47.47 23.25 23.66
N ALA A 4 46.93 22.83 24.80
CA ALA A 4 45.76 22.05 25.26
C ALA A 4 46.01 21.75 26.77
N LYS A 5 44.92 21.53 27.53
CA LYS A 5 44.83 20.88 28.88
C LYS A 5 45.15 21.80 30.08
N SER A 6 44.49 21.73 31.24
CA SER A 6 43.38 20.89 31.75
C SER A 6 43.01 21.42 33.15
N ASN A 7 41.73 21.53 33.48
CA ASN A 7 41.25 21.73 34.85
C ASN A 7 40.75 20.38 35.41
N PRO A 8 40.88 20.11 36.72
CA PRO A 8 40.77 18.78 37.30
C PRO A 8 39.41 18.50 37.93
N GLN A 9 39.30 17.24 38.35
CA GLN A 9 38.54 16.69 39.49
C GLN A 9 37.51 15.62 39.15
N ARG A 10 37.98 14.39 39.40
CA ARG A 10 37.21 13.21 39.78
C ARG A 10 36.72 13.38 41.22
N SER A 11 35.44 13.09 41.46
CA SER A 11 34.96 12.34 42.63
C SER A 11 33.53 11.89 42.32
N ALA A 12 33.34 10.67 41.79
CA ALA A 12 32.96 9.51 42.59
C ALA A 12 31.62 9.71 43.32
N ASN A 13 30.51 9.33 42.67
CA ASN A 13 29.32 8.90 43.39
C ASN A 13 28.73 7.64 42.78
N LYS A 14 28.53 6.69 43.68
CA LYS A 14 28.26 5.27 43.50
C LYS A 14 26.73 5.11 43.43
N ALA A 15 26.18 4.82 42.26
CA ALA A 15 24.75 4.56 42.08
C ALA A 15 24.52 3.14 41.54
N THR A 16 24.21 2.24 42.48
CA THR A 16 23.29 1.10 42.37
C THR A 16 22.84 0.66 40.96
N LYS A 17 23.53 -0.35 40.41
CA LYS A 17 23.01 -1.19 39.31
C LYS A 17 21.85 -2.05 39.83
N LYS A 18 20.61 -1.61 39.58
CA LYS A 18 19.41 -2.45 39.65
C LYS A 18 18.98 -2.76 38.22
N SER A 19 19.56 -3.81 37.63
CA SER A 19 19.18 -4.30 36.30
C SER A 19 17.77 -4.88 36.36
N ARG A 20 16.78 -4.05 36.02
CA ARG A 20 15.41 -4.48 35.74
C ARG A 20 15.43 -5.39 34.51
N SER A 21 15.10 -6.65 34.73
CA SER A 21 14.65 -7.60 33.71
C SER A 21 13.45 -6.99 32.97
N ASN A 22 13.64 -6.56 31.73
CA ASN A 22 12.54 -6.13 30.87
C ASN A 22 12.27 -7.21 29.83
N ALA A 23 11.53 -8.23 30.27
CA ALA A 23 10.90 -9.19 29.37
C ALA A 23 9.91 -8.43 28.48
N LYS A 24 10.08 -8.52 27.16
CA LYS A 24 9.11 -7.97 26.20
C LYS A 24 7.78 -8.73 26.39
N PRO A 25 6.63 -8.05 26.54
CA PRO A 25 5.36 -8.75 26.60
C PRO A 25 5.10 -9.38 25.23
N VAL A 26 5.09 -10.72 25.20
CA VAL A 26 4.58 -11.49 24.07
C VAL A 26 3.09 -11.19 24.00
N ILE A 27 2.69 -10.31 23.09
CA ILE A 27 1.29 -10.08 22.74
C ILE A 27 0.80 -11.36 22.08
N GLN A 28 0.23 -12.26 22.87
CA GLN A 28 -0.52 -13.40 22.38
C GLN A 28 -1.79 -12.86 21.70
N ARG A 29 -1.70 -12.66 20.38
CA ARG A 29 -2.88 -12.49 19.52
C ARG A 29 -3.66 -13.80 19.56
N THR A 30 -4.67 -13.87 20.40
CA THR A 30 -5.69 -14.91 20.33
C THR A 30 -6.35 -14.81 18.96
N ARG A 31 -6.14 -15.83 18.12
CA ARG A 31 -6.90 -15.97 16.87
C ARG A 31 -8.34 -16.26 17.26
N LYS A 32 -9.18 -15.23 17.33
CA LYS A 32 -10.62 -15.42 17.22
C LYS A 32 -10.85 -16.07 15.86
N THR A 33 -11.26 -17.34 15.89
CA THR A 33 -11.81 -18.04 14.74
C THR A 33 -12.91 -17.16 14.15
N GLN A 34 -12.68 -16.71 12.92
CA GLN A 34 -13.68 -15.98 12.15
C GLN A 34 -14.93 -16.86 12.06
N PRO A 35 -16.12 -16.35 12.37
CA PRO A 35 -17.35 -17.07 12.06
C PRO A 35 -17.43 -17.26 10.55
N ASP A 36 -17.87 -18.45 10.12
CA ASP A 36 -18.03 -18.83 8.72
C ASP A 36 -18.60 -17.68 7.89
N CYS A 37 -17.86 -17.27 6.87
CA CYS A 37 -18.24 -16.20 5.96
C CYS A 37 -19.35 -16.66 5.01
N LYS A 38 -20.56 -16.89 5.55
CA LYS A 38 -21.79 -16.84 4.75
C LYS A 38 -22.14 -15.37 4.50
N GLY A 39 -21.31 -14.71 3.70
CA GLY A 39 -21.57 -13.37 3.20
C GLY A 39 -22.80 -13.41 2.30
N LYS A 40 -23.93 -12.92 2.82
CA LYS A 40 -25.11 -12.61 2.01
C LYS A 40 -24.67 -11.68 0.88
N MET A 41 -24.73 -12.14 -0.37
CA MET A 41 -24.42 -11.29 -1.53
C MET A 41 -25.32 -10.06 -1.45
N ILE A 42 -24.70 -8.90 -1.25
CA ILE A 42 -25.40 -7.63 -1.25
C ILE A 42 -25.86 -7.44 -2.68
N SER A 43 -27.16 -7.69 -2.93
CA SER A 43 -27.81 -7.42 -4.21
C SER A 43 -28.00 -5.92 -4.36
N ASN A 44 -26.90 -5.16 -4.39
CA ASN A 44 -26.92 -3.81 -4.89
C ASN A 44 -26.58 -3.89 -6.38
N LYS A 45 -27.50 -3.39 -7.19
CA LYS A 45 -27.52 -3.43 -8.67
C LYS A 45 -26.38 -2.64 -9.34
N GLY A 46 -25.29 -2.35 -8.61
CA GLY A 46 -24.12 -1.63 -9.10
C GLY A 46 -23.06 -2.56 -9.65
N ARG A 47 -22.19 -2.05 -10.51
CA ARG A 47 -21.11 -2.82 -11.13
C ARG A 47 -19.98 -3.04 -10.12
N CYS A 48 -19.39 -4.22 -10.14
CA CYS A 48 -18.09 -4.47 -9.53
C CYS A 48 -17.00 -4.10 -10.55
N VAL A 49 -16.28 -3.01 -10.31
CA VAL A 49 -15.25 -2.48 -11.20
C VAL A 49 -13.88 -2.65 -10.54
N ILE A 50 -12.93 -3.20 -11.29
CA ILE A 50 -11.58 -3.47 -10.84
C ILE A 50 -10.61 -2.66 -11.69
N LEU A 51 -9.87 -1.73 -11.08
CA LEU A 51 -8.77 -1.05 -11.73
C LEU A 51 -7.45 -1.78 -11.43
N LEU A 52 -6.93 -2.46 -12.45
CA LEU A 52 -5.72 -3.27 -12.36
C LEU A 52 -4.49 -2.46 -12.86
N ALA A 53 -3.58 -2.16 -11.95
CA ALA A 53 -2.40 -1.34 -12.17
C ALA A 53 -1.10 -2.17 -12.24
N HIS A 54 -0.30 -1.93 -13.28
CA HIS A 54 0.90 -2.71 -13.58
C HIS A 54 2.16 -2.28 -12.80
N SER A 55 3.22 -3.09 -12.85
CA SER A 55 4.51 -2.81 -12.23
C SER A 55 5.39 -1.88 -13.06
N ALA A 56 6.38 -1.24 -12.44
CA ALA A 56 7.35 -0.40 -13.16
C ALA A 56 8.05 -1.22 -14.26
N GLY A 57 8.25 -0.61 -15.43
CA GLY A 57 8.88 -1.27 -16.59
C GLY A 57 7.98 -2.27 -17.34
N THR A 58 6.76 -2.50 -16.88
CA THR A 58 5.76 -3.33 -17.59
C THR A 58 4.68 -2.47 -18.25
N HIS A 59 3.66 -3.10 -18.83
CA HIS A 59 2.54 -2.46 -19.51
C HIS A 59 1.32 -3.38 -19.47
N LYS A 60 0.16 -2.89 -19.88
CA LYS A 60 -1.15 -3.57 -19.84
C LYS A 60 -1.18 -4.95 -20.53
N ASN A 61 -0.35 -5.17 -21.55
CA ASN A 61 -0.28 -6.42 -22.31
C ASN A 61 0.83 -7.37 -21.81
N HIS A 62 1.52 -7.04 -20.72
CA HIS A 62 2.53 -7.92 -20.15
C HIS A 62 1.89 -9.27 -19.71
N PRO A 63 2.52 -10.44 -19.93
CA PRO A 63 1.91 -11.74 -19.65
C PRO A 63 1.33 -11.88 -18.24
N ASN A 64 2.03 -11.38 -17.21
CA ASN A 64 1.52 -11.38 -15.85
C ASN A 64 0.26 -10.51 -15.68
N MET A 65 0.18 -9.36 -16.37
CA MET A 65 -1.00 -8.49 -16.33
C MET A 65 -2.19 -9.15 -17.02
N LEU A 66 -1.97 -9.86 -18.12
CA LEU A 66 -3.01 -10.63 -18.80
C LEU A 66 -3.54 -11.76 -17.91
N ARG A 67 -2.65 -12.50 -17.23
CA ARG A 67 -3.05 -13.55 -16.26
C ARG A 67 -3.89 -12.97 -15.12
N TRP A 68 -3.46 -11.85 -14.53
CA TRP A 68 -4.23 -11.16 -13.49
C TRP A 68 -5.57 -10.65 -14.02
N LYS A 69 -5.60 -10.06 -15.21
CA LYS A 69 -6.84 -9.60 -15.86
C LYS A 69 -7.83 -10.78 -16.00
N THR A 70 -7.39 -11.90 -16.57
CA THR A 70 -8.23 -13.10 -16.72
C THR A 70 -8.78 -13.61 -15.39
N LEU A 71 -7.97 -13.61 -14.34
CA LEU A 71 -8.41 -14.03 -13.01
C LEU A 71 -9.44 -13.06 -12.44
N CYS A 72 -9.16 -11.75 -12.49
CA CYS A 72 -10.02 -10.71 -11.96
C CYS A 72 -11.33 -10.55 -12.74
N SER A 73 -11.36 -10.88 -14.04
CA SER A 73 -12.58 -10.82 -14.87
C SER A 73 -13.67 -11.78 -14.40
N LYS A 74 -13.34 -12.78 -13.57
CA LYS A 74 -14.32 -13.65 -12.91
C LYS A 74 -15.06 -12.96 -11.76
N LEU A 75 -14.53 -11.84 -11.26
CA LEU A 75 -15.05 -11.10 -10.10
C LEU A 75 -15.78 -9.81 -10.48
N GLY A 76 -15.49 -9.26 -11.66
CA GLY A 76 -16.06 -7.99 -12.11
C GLY A 76 -15.45 -7.45 -13.41
N GLU A 77 -15.82 -6.23 -13.75
CA GLU A 77 -15.34 -5.49 -14.91
C GLU A 77 -13.90 -5.01 -14.67
N VAL A 78 -12.93 -5.52 -15.44
CA VAL A 78 -11.50 -5.21 -15.23
C VAL A 78 -10.99 -4.17 -16.23
N HIS A 79 -10.51 -3.06 -15.69
CA HIS A 79 -9.84 -2.01 -16.44
C HIS A 79 -8.34 -2.04 -16.19
N VAL A 80 -7.55 -2.00 -17.26
CA VAL A 80 -6.09 -1.96 -17.21
C VAL A 80 -5.63 -0.74 -18.00
N PHE A 81 -4.77 0.07 -17.40
CA PHE A 81 -4.18 1.24 -18.07
C PHE A 81 -2.66 1.17 -18.00
N ASN A 82 -2.00 2.04 -18.78
CA ASN A 82 -0.54 2.18 -18.77
C ASN A 82 -0.15 3.45 -18.03
N TYR A 83 0.74 3.31 -17.06
CA TYR A 83 1.47 4.45 -16.51
C TYR A 83 2.49 4.96 -17.53
N LYS A 84 2.51 6.27 -17.72
CA LYS A 84 3.54 7.00 -18.45
C LYS A 84 4.74 7.21 -17.53
N ARG A 85 5.93 7.04 -18.10
CA ARG A 85 7.21 7.30 -17.45
C ARG A 85 7.37 8.81 -17.13
N PRO A 86 8.19 9.18 -16.13
CA PRO A 86 9.03 8.32 -15.28
C PRO A 86 8.26 7.73 -14.08
N PHE A 87 8.68 6.54 -13.62
CA PHE A 87 8.08 5.87 -12.46
C PHE A 87 8.60 6.38 -11.10
N THR A 88 9.46 7.38 -11.11
CA THR A 88 10.06 8.00 -9.90
C THR A 88 9.21 9.14 -9.35
N CYS A 89 8.35 9.75 -10.17
CA CYS A 89 7.49 10.85 -9.76
C CYS A 89 6.13 10.30 -9.29
N MET A 90 5.95 10.21 -7.97
CA MET A 90 4.75 9.60 -7.39
C MET A 90 3.49 10.39 -7.72
N ASP A 91 3.51 11.71 -7.55
CA ASP A 91 2.35 12.59 -7.79
C ASP A 91 1.81 12.42 -9.21
N ARG A 92 2.71 12.40 -10.21
CA ARG A 92 2.33 12.19 -11.61
C ARG A 92 1.73 10.81 -11.87
N LEU A 93 2.13 9.78 -11.12
CA LEU A 93 1.53 8.45 -11.22
C LEU A 93 0.16 8.41 -10.55
N VAL A 94 0.00 9.12 -9.43
CA VAL A 94 -1.29 9.30 -8.75
C VAL A 94 -2.28 10.01 -9.65
N ASP A 95 -1.89 11.11 -10.30
CA ASP A 95 -2.73 11.83 -11.25
C ASP A 95 -3.22 10.92 -12.38
N GLN A 96 -2.31 10.12 -12.96
CA GLN A 96 -2.67 9.17 -14.00
C GLN A 96 -3.59 8.06 -13.51
N HIS A 97 -3.44 7.65 -12.25
CA HIS A 97 -4.33 6.68 -11.62
C HIS A 97 -5.73 7.26 -11.44
N LEU A 98 -5.83 8.48 -10.92
CA LEU A 98 -7.10 9.21 -10.77
C LEU A 98 -7.76 9.47 -12.13
N ASP A 99 -7.00 9.83 -13.15
CA ASP A 99 -7.52 9.97 -14.52
C ASP A 99 -8.04 8.64 -15.08
N ALA A 100 -7.36 7.53 -14.77
CA ALA A 100 -7.85 6.20 -15.14
C ALA A 100 -9.18 5.89 -14.43
N VAL A 101 -9.32 6.26 -13.15
CA VAL A 101 -10.56 6.11 -12.38
C VAL A 101 -11.69 6.98 -12.94
N LYS A 102 -11.42 8.25 -13.27
CA LYS A 102 -12.43 9.15 -13.86
C LYS A 102 -13.00 8.59 -15.16
N ARG A 103 -12.15 7.98 -16.00
CA ARG A 103 -12.57 7.33 -17.26
C ARG A 103 -13.47 6.11 -17.07
N LEU A 104 -13.61 5.57 -15.85
CA LEU A 104 -14.48 4.43 -15.56
C LEU A 104 -15.97 4.81 -15.50
N GLY A 105 -16.29 6.11 -15.40
CA GLY A 105 -17.67 6.59 -15.35
C GLY A 105 -18.49 5.99 -14.21
N LEU A 106 -17.86 5.83 -13.04
CA LEU A 106 -18.47 5.18 -11.88
C LEU A 106 -19.74 5.89 -11.42
N GLN A 107 -20.76 5.10 -11.10
CA GLN A 107 -22.01 5.58 -10.52
C GLN A 107 -21.97 5.42 -8.99
N PRO A 108 -22.82 6.15 -8.23
CA PRO A 108 -22.84 6.09 -6.76
C PRO A 108 -23.03 4.67 -6.17
N HIS A 109 -23.63 3.76 -6.93
CA HIS A 109 -23.87 2.38 -6.51
C HIS A 109 -22.78 1.39 -6.93
N ASP A 110 -21.81 1.81 -7.76
CA ASP A 110 -20.72 0.96 -8.21
C ASP A 110 -19.75 0.68 -7.05
N ALA A 111 -19.14 -0.51 -7.09
CA ALA A 111 -18.09 -0.91 -6.17
C ALA A 111 -16.76 -0.92 -6.92
N LEU A 112 -15.84 -0.05 -6.53
CA LEU A 112 -14.50 0.03 -7.10
C LEU A 112 -13.50 -0.73 -6.22
N PHE A 113 -12.63 -1.50 -6.86
CA PHE A 113 -11.47 -2.14 -6.23
C PHE A 113 -10.19 -1.78 -6.98
N PHE A 114 -9.16 -1.36 -6.25
CA PHE A 114 -7.82 -1.20 -6.81
C PHE A 114 -7.04 -2.49 -6.66
N ILE A 115 -6.46 -2.98 -7.75
CA ILE A 115 -5.52 -4.11 -7.69
C ILE A 115 -4.23 -3.64 -8.31
N GLY A 116 -3.16 -3.52 -7.53
CA GLY A 116 -1.88 -3.04 -8.01
C GLY A 116 -0.82 -4.13 -7.91
N CYS A 117 0.11 -4.17 -8.87
CA CYS A 117 1.32 -4.99 -8.82
C CYS A 117 2.58 -4.12 -8.60
N SER A 118 3.34 -4.36 -7.52
CA SER A 118 4.57 -3.64 -7.16
C SER A 118 4.40 -2.11 -7.19
N MET A 119 4.93 -1.41 -8.21
CA MET A 119 4.73 0.03 -8.37
C MET A 119 3.24 0.42 -8.43
N GLY A 120 2.42 -0.36 -9.13
CA GLY A 120 0.97 -0.12 -9.17
C GLY A 120 0.32 -0.22 -7.78
N SER A 121 0.82 -1.12 -6.92
CA SER A 121 0.40 -1.21 -5.52
C SER A 121 0.84 0.02 -4.73
N ARG A 122 2.07 0.48 -4.97
CA ARG A 122 2.62 1.67 -4.31
C ARG A 122 1.80 2.91 -4.58
N VAL A 123 1.42 3.13 -5.84
CA VAL A 123 0.57 4.25 -6.24
C VAL A 123 -0.79 4.18 -5.55
N ALA A 124 -1.45 3.01 -5.56
CA ALA A 124 -2.77 2.85 -4.94
C ALA A 124 -2.72 3.08 -3.41
N VAL A 125 -1.73 2.51 -2.72
CA VAL A 125 -1.57 2.69 -1.28
C VAL A 125 -1.25 4.14 -0.94
N HIS A 126 -0.36 4.78 -1.70
CA HIS A 126 0.01 6.17 -1.49
C HIS A 126 -1.19 7.11 -1.69
N LEU A 127 -1.97 6.93 -2.75
CA LEU A 127 -3.21 7.67 -2.98
C LEU A 127 -4.17 7.53 -1.78
N CYS A 128 -4.42 6.29 -1.33
CA CYS A 128 -5.32 6.04 -0.21
C CYS A 128 -4.81 6.57 1.15
N ALA A 129 -3.50 6.69 1.33
CA ALA A 129 -2.90 7.12 2.59
C ALA A 129 -2.70 8.64 2.67
N GLU A 130 -2.21 9.24 1.59
CA GLU A 130 -1.76 10.65 1.57
C GLU A 130 -2.80 11.60 0.96
N GLN A 131 -3.73 11.10 0.14
CA GLN A 131 -4.78 11.90 -0.51
C GLN A 131 -6.17 11.22 -0.39
N PRO A 132 -6.63 10.88 0.84
CA PRO A 132 -7.87 10.14 1.05
C PRO A 132 -9.11 10.86 0.50
N GLU A 133 -9.10 12.19 0.43
CA GLU A 133 -10.18 13.00 -0.16
C GLU A 133 -10.26 12.90 -1.69
N ALA A 134 -9.17 12.54 -2.37
CA ALA A 134 -9.15 12.32 -3.81
C ALA A 134 -9.67 10.91 -4.19
N VAL A 135 -9.80 10.01 -3.22
CA VAL A 135 -10.30 8.65 -3.43
C VAL A 135 -11.81 8.67 -3.65
N PRO A 136 -12.33 8.04 -4.71
CA PRO A 136 -13.78 7.97 -4.93
C PRO A 136 -14.48 7.24 -3.79
N CYS A 137 -15.66 7.72 -3.40
CA CYS A 137 -16.52 7.06 -2.40
C CYS A 137 -16.91 5.62 -2.78
N ALA A 138 -16.85 5.29 -4.08
CA ALA A 138 -17.09 3.94 -4.60
C ALA A 138 -15.98 2.94 -4.22
N LEU A 139 -14.79 3.38 -3.77
CA LEU A 139 -13.69 2.48 -3.42
C LEU A 139 -14.07 1.63 -2.20
N ARG A 140 -14.12 0.30 -2.38
CA ARG A 140 -14.43 -0.67 -1.33
C ARG A 140 -13.20 -1.36 -0.77
N GLY A 141 -12.08 -1.30 -1.49
CA GLY A 141 -10.82 -1.85 -1.02
C GLY A 141 -9.73 -1.86 -2.08
N MET A 142 -8.53 -2.22 -1.66
CA MET A 142 -7.40 -2.43 -2.55
C MET A 142 -6.64 -3.72 -2.24
N VAL A 143 -6.06 -4.32 -3.28
CA VAL A 143 -5.19 -5.49 -3.20
C VAL A 143 -3.80 -5.10 -3.70
N ALA A 144 -2.81 -5.19 -2.81
CA ALA A 144 -1.44 -4.76 -3.06
C ALA A 144 -0.52 -5.97 -3.30
N LEU A 145 -0.39 -6.38 -4.56
CA LEU A 145 0.40 -7.55 -4.96
C LEU A 145 1.89 -7.21 -5.04
N GLY A 146 2.72 -7.86 -4.20
CA GLY A 146 4.17 -7.61 -4.21
C GLY A 146 4.54 -6.17 -3.84
N TYR A 147 3.79 -5.57 -2.91
CA TYR A 147 4.02 -4.20 -2.44
C TYR A 147 5.45 -4.05 -1.88
N PRO A 148 6.25 -3.10 -2.40
CA PRO A 148 7.59 -2.87 -1.89
C PRO A 148 7.51 -2.26 -0.49
N LEU A 149 7.89 -3.03 0.53
CA LEU A 149 7.92 -2.59 1.93
C LEU A 149 9.12 -1.69 2.26
N LEU A 150 10.12 -1.65 1.38
CA LEU A 150 11.32 -0.84 1.54
C LEU A 150 11.37 0.24 0.48
N GLN A 151 11.92 1.40 0.86
CA GLN A 151 12.22 2.47 -0.08
C GLN A 151 13.20 1.96 -1.13
N VAL A 152 12.91 2.24 -2.40
CA VAL A 152 13.85 1.97 -3.49
C VAL A 152 15.14 2.76 -3.23
N GLY A 153 16.26 2.06 -3.05
CA GLY A 153 17.59 2.66 -2.87
C GLY A 153 18.20 2.51 -1.46
N THR A 154 17.47 2.07 -0.45
CA THR A 154 18.07 1.74 0.86
C THR A 154 18.65 0.34 0.83
N LYS A 155 19.97 0.26 0.62
CA LYS A 155 20.73 -0.97 0.96
C LYS A 155 20.64 -1.17 2.47
N LYS A 156 20.31 -2.39 2.89
CA LYS A 156 20.55 -2.82 4.28
C LYS A 156 22.05 -2.94 4.52
#